data_AF-A0A497E2A2-F1
#
_entry.id   AF-A0A497E2A2-F1
#
_cell.length_a   1.000
_cell.length_b   1.000
_cell.length_c   1.000
_cell.angle_alpha   90.00
_cell.angle_beta   90.00
_cell.angle_gamma   90.00
#
_symmetry.space_group_name_H-M   'P 1'
#
loop_
_entity.id
_entity.type
_entity.pdbx_description
1 polymer ?
#
loop_
_entity_poly.entity_id
_entity_poly.type
_entity_poly.pdbx_seq_one_letter_code
_entity_poly.pdbx_strand_id
1 'polypeptide(L)'
;MQKIKSIETKEDVIKLLNLALEHEWAVSFEYVIHAYSMAKGKYFYFDPIMKIQKDARAQTIQIGIDEMYHALQLGIIITKLGGQPSFKTDEIVRYPKVIDNLIHDKKTEDMVTSLYQQAQFKEGVFPEIKYMIWNISYDEIRHSRQFEAMIEALRAAGQSEDLCFSSSPVNKDKEEIALLHQITRLENDIMHHYLKHVILFSDHQDLSQRLFKNSIDHMRHWDKNSGILVKLNDVIQIEQAHRDNKGVEKSLQPMPAEYPGENRLSALEILLKKEQEIIRAYEKIIPLFPEGEIKEQLQIHLALDREHIFTLEALLNNLQRFPEIN
;
A
#
# COMPACT_ATOMS: atom_id res chain seq x y z
N MET A 1 -0.59 -12.10 -17.01
CA MET A 1 -2.03 -11.92 -16.74
C MET A 1 -2.90 -12.71 -17.69
N GLN A 2 -3.93 -13.40 -17.17
CA GLN A 2 -5.03 -13.93 -17.98
C GLN A 2 -5.82 -12.75 -18.60
N LYS A 3 -6.18 -12.83 -19.88
CA LYS A 3 -6.99 -11.81 -20.55
C LYS A 3 -8.46 -12.24 -20.56
N ILE A 4 -9.32 -11.50 -19.87
CA ILE A 4 -10.77 -11.62 -20.04
C ILE A 4 -11.15 -10.69 -21.17
N LYS A 5 -11.50 -11.25 -22.34
CA LYS A 5 -11.77 -10.44 -23.53
C LYS A 5 -13.21 -9.92 -23.58
N SER A 6 -14.18 -10.69 -23.08
CA SER A 6 -15.60 -10.34 -23.13
C SER A 6 -16.21 -10.35 -21.72
N ILE A 7 -16.93 -9.28 -21.38
CA ILE A 7 -17.66 -9.13 -20.12
C ILE A 7 -19.16 -9.16 -20.44
N GLU A 8 -19.82 -10.25 -20.04
CA GLU A 8 -21.26 -10.45 -20.26
C GLU A 8 -22.02 -10.74 -18.97
N THR A 9 -21.37 -11.37 -18.00
CA THR A 9 -21.97 -11.85 -16.76
C THR A 9 -21.39 -11.15 -15.54
N LYS A 10 -22.06 -11.31 -14.40
CA LYS A 10 -21.58 -10.79 -13.12
C LYS A 10 -20.25 -11.45 -12.74
N GLU A 11 -20.11 -12.73 -13.04
CA GLU A 11 -18.92 -13.53 -12.78
C GLU A 11 -17.73 -13.03 -13.59
N ASP A 12 -17.93 -12.64 -14.85
CA ASP A 12 -16.88 -12.04 -15.69
C ASP A 12 -16.37 -10.72 -15.08
N VAL A 13 -17.29 -9.87 -14.62
CA VAL A 13 -16.94 -8.60 -13.95
C VAL A 13 -16.17 -8.87 -12.68
N ILE A 14 -16.66 -9.73 -11.79
CA ILE A 14 -15.99 -10.05 -10.53
C ILE A 14 -14.58 -10.60 -10.79
N LYS A 15 -14.41 -11.41 -11.84
CA LYS A 15 -13.08 -11.93 -12.21
C LYS A 15 -12.15 -10.83 -12.73
N LEU A 16 -12.65 -9.90 -13.55
CA LEU A 16 -11.87 -8.74 -14.02
C LEU A 16 -11.44 -7.85 -12.86
N LEU A 17 -12.39 -7.50 -11.98
CA LEU A 17 -12.14 -6.62 -10.84
C LEU A 17 -11.19 -7.25 -9.83
N ASN A 18 -11.25 -8.57 -9.62
CA ASN A 18 -10.28 -9.26 -8.76
C ASN A 18 -8.87 -9.26 -9.36
N LEU A 19 -8.72 -9.49 -10.67
CA LEU A 19 -7.41 -9.39 -11.32
C LEU A 19 -6.84 -7.97 -11.15
N ALA A 20 -7.67 -6.95 -11.40
CA ALA A 20 -7.29 -5.55 -11.17
C ALA A 20 -6.92 -5.29 -9.70
N LEU A 21 -7.73 -5.75 -8.75
CA LEU A 21 -7.49 -5.57 -7.31
C LEU A 21 -6.15 -6.17 -6.88
N GLU A 22 -5.80 -7.38 -7.33
CA GLU A 22 -4.51 -8.01 -7.03
C GLU A 22 -3.33 -7.14 -7.48
N HIS A 23 -3.48 -6.43 -8.62
CA HIS A 23 -2.49 -5.46 -9.10
C HIS A 23 -2.46 -4.19 -8.25
N GLU A 24 -3.59 -3.47 -8.12
CA GLU A 24 -3.62 -2.19 -7.39
C GLU A 24 -3.17 -2.36 -5.94
N TRP A 25 -3.53 -3.50 -5.34
CA TRP A 25 -3.05 -3.87 -4.02
C TRP A 25 -1.53 -3.99 -3.98
N ALA A 26 -0.91 -4.70 -4.94
CA ALA A 26 0.55 -4.85 -5.00
C ALA A 26 1.29 -3.53 -5.20
N VAL A 27 0.87 -2.74 -6.19
CA VAL A 27 1.57 -1.50 -6.55
C VAL A 27 1.44 -0.42 -5.48
N SER A 28 0.35 -0.45 -4.71
CA SER A 28 0.12 0.52 -3.63
C SER A 28 1.24 0.58 -2.59
N PHE A 29 1.92 -0.55 -2.33
CA PHE A 29 3.04 -0.60 -1.41
C PHE A 29 4.40 -0.81 -2.11
N GLU A 30 4.45 -1.40 -3.30
CA GLU A 30 5.66 -1.43 -4.13
C GLU A 30 6.19 -0.01 -4.42
N TYR A 31 5.31 0.91 -4.81
CA TYR A 31 5.70 2.29 -5.11
C TYR A 31 6.22 3.03 -3.88
N VAL A 32 5.62 2.80 -2.71
CA VAL A 32 6.14 3.36 -1.46
C VAL A 32 7.55 2.80 -1.16
N ILE A 33 7.76 1.50 -1.35
CA ILE A 33 9.09 0.87 -1.21
C ILE A 33 10.11 1.50 -2.18
N HIS A 34 9.75 1.71 -3.44
CA HIS A 34 10.61 2.37 -4.43
C HIS A 34 10.91 3.82 -4.04
N ALA A 35 9.90 4.58 -3.63
CA ALA A 35 10.05 5.96 -3.20
C ALA A 35 11.00 6.09 -1.99
N TYR A 36 10.90 5.20 -1.00
CA TYR A 36 11.80 5.16 0.16
C TYR A 36 13.19 4.61 -0.14
N SER A 37 13.37 4.02 -1.33
CA SER A 37 14.68 3.63 -1.86
C SER A 37 15.40 4.80 -2.55
N MET A 38 14.76 5.98 -2.65
CA MET A 38 15.27 7.18 -3.29
C MET A 38 15.55 8.32 -2.29
N ALA A 39 16.59 9.11 -2.58
CA ALA A 39 16.89 10.32 -1.82
C ALA A 39 15.81 11.41 -2.01
N LYS A 40 15.29 11.93 -0.89
CA LYS A 40 14.36 13.06 -0.88
C LYS A 40 15.04 14.32 -1.38
N GLY A 41 14.39 15.04 -2.31
CA GLY A 41 14.88 16.34 -2.79
C GLY A 41 16.09 16.25 -3.71
N LYS A 42 16.38 15.07 -4.27
CA LYS A 42 17.47 14.86 -5.24
C LYS A 42 16.96 14.77 -6.67
N TYR A 43 15.85 14.06 -6.87
CA TYR A 43 15.32 13.69 -8.17
C TYR A 43 14.13 14.58 -8.50
N PHE A 44 14.35 15.65 -9.25
CA PHE A 44 13.26 16.53 -9.68
C PHE A 44 12.93 16.34 -11.15
N TYR A 45 11.65 16.46 -11.47
CA TYR A 45 11.14 16.43 -12.83
C TYR A 45 10.03 17.47 -13.01
N PHE A 46 9.72 17.82 -14.25
CA PHE A 46 8.56 18.66 -14.55
C PHE A 46 7.35 17.75 -14.81
N ASP A 47 6.31 17.89 -14.00
CA ASP A 47 5.12 17.06 -14.12
C ASP A 47 4.30 17.47 -15.36
N PRO A 48 4.09 16.56 -16.33
CA PRO A 48 3.42 16.89 -17.59
C PRO A 48 1.92 17.15 -17.43
N ILE A 49 1.31 16.73 -16.32
CA ILE A 49 -0.12 16.89 -16.02
C ILE A 49 -0.32 18.13 -15.14
N MET A 50 0.40 18.21 -14.02
CA MET A 50 0.27 19.30 -13.05
C MET A 50 0.96 20.60 -13.50
N LYS A 51 1.84 20.54 -14.51
CA LYS A 51 2.60 21.69 -15.06
C LYS A 51 3.48 22.41 -14.03
N ILE A 52 4.01 21.68 -13.06
CA ILE A 52 4.92 22.19 -12.02
C ILE A 52 6.07 21.21 -11.78
N GLN A 53 7.18 21.72 -11.25
CA GLN A 53 8.29 20.87 -10.81
C GLN A 53 7.89 20.07 -9.56
N LYS A 54 8.24 18.78 -9.54
CA LYS A 54 7.96 17.85 -8.45
C LYS A 54 9.19 17.02 -8.11
N ASP A 55 9.25 16.59 -6.86
CA ASP A 55 10.20 15.56 -6.40
C ASP A 55 9.65 14.19 -6.77
N ALA A 56 10.45 13.36 -7.45
CA ALA A 56 10.05 12.05 -7.95
C ALA A 56 9.61 11.14 -6.79
N ARG A 57 10.38 11.09 -5.70
CA ARG A 57 10.02 10.31 -4.51
C ARG A 57 8.64 10.72 -3.96
N ALA A 58 8.41 12.02 -3.76
CA ALA A 58 7.12 12.49 -3.25
C ALA A 58 5.96 12.14 -4.20
N GLN A 59 6.17 12.21 -5.51
CA GLN A 59 5.13 11.81 -6.47
C GLN A 59 4.91 10.30 -6.46
N THR A 60 5.95 9.48 -6.39
CA THR A 60 5.81 8.01 -6.34
C THR A 60 5.00 7.57 -5.10
N ILE A 61 5.16 8.24 -3.95
CA ILE A 61 4.29 8.02 -2.78
C ILE A 61 2.84 8.40 -3.09
N GLN A 62 2.61 9.53 -3.76
CA GLN A 62 1.25 9.94 -4.14
C GLN A 62 0.59 8.96 -5.09
N ILE A 63 1.33 8.42 -6.07
CA ILE A 63 0.82 7.39 -6.97
C ILE A 63 0.45 6.13 -6.15
N GLY A 64 1.32 5.66 -5.25
CA GLY A 64 0.98 4.53 -4.37
C GLY A 64 -0.28 4.77 -3.51
N ILE A 65 -0.52 6.00 -3.05
CA ILE A 65 -1.77 6.38 -2.38
C ILE A 65 -2.97 6.27 -3.33
N ASP A 66 -2.85 6.75 -4.57
CA ASP A 66 -3.91 6.66 -5.58
C ASP A 66 -4.27 5.17 -5.84
N GLU A 67 -3.27 4.28 -5.90
CA GLU A 67 -3.52 2.83 -6.05
C GLU A 67 -4.21 2.19 -4.85
N MET A 68 -3.93 2.64 -3.63
CA MET A 68 -4.70 2.21 -2.46
C MET A 68 -6.18 2.58 -2.58
N TYR A 69 -6.49 3.75 -3.13
CA TYR A 69 -7.87 4.17 -3.39
C TYR A 69 -8.53 3.34 -4.48
N HIS A 70 -7.80 3.01 -5.56
CA HIS A 70 -8.30 2.11 -6.60
C HIS A 70 -8.60 0.73 -6.02
N ALA A 71 -7.68 0.15 -5.25
CA ALA A 71 -7.87 -1.13 -4.58
C ALA A 71 -9.10 -1.13 -3.65
N LEU A 72 -9.27 -0.07 -2.85
CA LEU A 72 -10.47 0.11 -2.01
C LEU A 72 -11.76 0.13 -2.85
N GLN A 73 -11.77 0.93 -3.92
CA GLN A 73 -12.93 1.06 -4.79
C GLN A 73 -13.29 -0.27 -5.46
N LEU A 74 -12.31 -0.98 -6.02
CA LEU A 74 -12.48 -2.30 -6.64
C LEU A 74 -13.03 -3.31 -5.63
N GLY A 75 -12.43 -3.37 -4.44
CA GLY A 75 -12.87 -4.25 -3.35
C GLY A 75 -14.33 -4.02 -2.97
N ILE A 76 -14.75 -2.76 -2.77
CA ILE A 76 -16.14 -2.41 -2.44
C ILE A 76 -17.10 -2.88 -3.54
N ILE A 77 -16.76 -2.67 -4.81
CA ILE A 77 -17.63 -3.07 -5.93
C ILE A 77 -17.72 -4.59 -6.04
N ILE A 78 -16.62 -5.32 -5.84
CA ILE A 78 -16.63 -6.78 -5.80
C ILE A 78 -17.60 -7.28 -4.71
N THR A 79 -17.50 -6.73 -3.49
CA THR A 79 -18.40 -7.06 -2.37
C THR A 79 -19.86 -6.74 -2.70
N LYS A 80 -20.15 -5.57 -3.28
CA LYS A 80 -21.51 -5.17 -3.68
C LYS A 80 -22.11 -6.06 -4.77
N LEU A 81 -21.28 -6.64 -5.62
CA LEU A 81 -21.69 -7.66 -6.59
C LEU A 81 -21.89 -9.04 -5.94
N GLY A 82 -21.63 -9.19 -4.64
CA GLY A 82 -21.67 -10.47 -3.93
C GLY A 82 -20.48 -11.39 -4.27
N GLY A 83 -19.39 -10.82 -4.77
CA GLY A 83 -18.10 -11.50 -4.93
C GLY A 83 -17.25 -11.42 -3.67
N GLN A 84 -16.16 -12.19 -3.66
CA GLN A 84 -15.14 -12.13 -2.61
C GLN A 84 -13.90 -11.43 -3.18
N PRO A 85 -13.46 -10.28 -2.62
CA PRO A 85 -12.23 -9.62 -2.99
C PRO A 85 -11.00 -10.50 -2.72
N SER A 86 -10.10 -10.59 -3.69
CA SER A 86 -8.82 -11.28 -3.58
C SER A 86 -7.74 -10.32 -3.12
N PHE A 87 -7.01 -10.69 -2.08
CA PHE A 87 -5.84 -9.95 -1.59
C PHE A 87 -4.53 -10.70 -1.91
N LYS A 88 -4.57 -11.58 -2.91
CA LYS A 88 -3.34 -12.11 -3.49
C LYS A 88 -2.57 -10.94 -4.08
N THR A 89 -1.26 -11.05 -4.01
CA THR A 89 -0.36 -10.02 -4.49
C THR A 89 0.48 -10.57 -5.61
N ASP A 90 0.70 -9.75 -6.62
CA ASP A 90 1.67 -10.03 -7.67
C ASP A 90 3.11 -9.99 -7.11
N GLU A 91 4.06 -10.45 -7.93
CA GLU A 91 5.49 -10.33 -7.61
C GLU A 91 5.85 -8.85 -7.43
N ILE A 92 6.48 -8.53 -6.30
CA ILE A 92 7.09 -7.21 -6.07
C ILE A 92 8.59 -7.29 -6.28
N VAL A 93 9.14 -6.29 -6.96
CA VAL A 93 10.51 -6.27 -7.42
C VAL A 93 11.17 -4.92 -7.16
N ARG A 94 12.26 -4.91 -6.39
CA ARG A 94 13.15 -3.75 -6.28
C ARG A 94 14.49 -4.01 -6.97
N TYR A 95 14.79 -3.21 -7.98
CA TYR A 95 16.07 -3.16 -8.66
C TYR A 95 17.10 -2.30 -7.90
N PRO A 96 18.42 -2.57 -8.06
CA PRO A 96 19.46 -1.77 -7.42
C PRO A 96 19.53 -0.30 -7.87
N LYS A 97 19.12 0.00 -9.10
CA LYS A 97 19.17 1.36 -9.66
C LYS A 97 17.82 2.02 -9.55
N VAL A 98 17.84 3.31 -9.23
CA VAL A 98 16.63 4.13 -9.11
C VAL A 98 15.84 4.14 -10.44
N ILE A 99 16.52 4.33 -11.57
CA ILE A 99 15.87 4.40 -12.88
C ILE A 99 15.20 3.08 -13.29
N ASP A 100 15.77 1.94 -12.91
CA ASP A 100 15.23 0.63 -13.27
C ASP A 100 13.90 0.37 -12.55
N ASN A 101 13.76 0.83 -11.30
CA ASN A 101 12.48 0.82 -10.58
C ASN A 101 11.44 1.70 -11.28
N LEU A 102 11.77 2.95 -11.64
CA LEU A 102 10.81 3.82 -12.35
C LEU A 102 10.37 3.25 -13.71
N ILE A 103 11.29 2.60 -14.44
CA ILE A 103 10.96 1.89 -15.70
C ILE A 103 10.03 0.71 -15.42
N HIS A 104 10.27 -0.01 -14.33
CA HIS A 104 9.40 -1.10 -13.90
C HIS A 104 8.00 -0.58 -13.56
N ASP A 105 7.90 0.46 -12.73
CA ASP A 105 6.65 1.08 -12.32
C ASP A 105 5.84 1.53 -13.54
N LYS A 106 6.46 2.28 -14.47
CA LYS A 106 5.80 2.67 -15.73
C LYS A 106 5.27 1.47 -16.52
N LYS A 107 6.05 0.39 -16.61
CA LYS A 107 5.65 -0.80 -17.34
C LYS A 107 4.44 -1.47 -16.67
N THR A 108 4.40 -1.47 -15.34
CA THR A 108 3.26 -1.97 -14.56
C THR A 108 2.01 -1.14 -14.86
N GLU A 109 2.11 0.19 -14.83
CA GLU A 109 1.02 1.11 -15.22
C GLU A 109 0.49 0.84 -16.64
N ASP A 110 1.38 0.68 -17.62
CA ASP A 110 1.00 0.40 -19.01
C ASP A 110 0.26 -0.96 -19.13
N MET A 111 0.65 -1.95 -18.31
CA MET A 111 0.02 -3.27 -18.27
C MET A 111 -1.38 -3.23 -17.66
N VAL A 112 -1.56 -2.51 -16.55
CA VAL A 112 -2.86 -2.35 -15.88
C VAL A 112 -3.81 -1.49 -16.72
N THR A 113 -3.33 -0.39 -17.31
CA THR A 113 -4.07 0.39 -18.32
C THR A 113 -4.61 -0.51 -19.42
N SER A 114 -3.76 -1.41 -19.93
CA SER A 114 -4.13 -2.37 -20.97
C SER A 114 -5.18 -3.38 -20.52
N LEU A 115 -5.16 -3.82 -19.26
CA LEU A 115 -6.19 -4.70 -18.69
C LEU A 115 -7.56 -4.03 -18.75
N TYR A 116 -7.64 -2.78 -18.27
CA TYR A 116 -8.88 -2.01 -18.23
C TYR A 116 -9.41 -1.69 -19.63
N GLN A 117 -8.57 -1.16 -20.51
CA GLN A 117 -9.01 -0.67 -21.81
C GLN A 117 -9.29 -1.79 -22.83
N GLN A 118 -8.74 -2.99 -22.63
CA GLN A 118 -9.01 -4.14 -23.50
C GLN A 118 -10.26 -4.93 -23.08
N ALA A 119 -10.85 -4.67 -21.92
CA ALA A 119 -12.06 -5.35 -21.46
C ALA A 119 -13.26 -4.96 -22.34
N GLN A 120 -13.82 -5.92 -23.10
CA GLN A 120 -14.97 -5.66 -23.98
C GLN A 120 -16.27 -5.96 -23.25
N PHE A 121 -16.91 -4.90 -22.75
CA PHE A 121 -18.26 -4.97 -22.21
C PHE A 121 -19.28 -5.13 -23.32
N LYS A 122 -20.16 -6.13 -23.20
CA LYS A 122 -21.36 -6.23 -24.03
C LYS A 122 -22.19 -4.95 -23.89
N GLU A 123 -22.77 -4.52 -25.00
CA GLU A 123 -23.55 -3.28 -25.03
C GLU A 123 -24.69 -3.30 -23.99
N GLY A 124 -24.81 -2.20 -23.23
CA GLY A 124 -25.80 -2.05 -22.16
C GLY A 124 -25.52 -2.79 -20.85
N VAL A 125 -24.43 -3.56 -20.77
CA VAL A 125 -24.12 -4.39 -19.60
C VAL A 125 -23.14 -3.69 -18.66
N PHE A 126 -23.53 -3.54 -17.38
CA PHE A 126 -22.78 -2.89 -16.30
C PHE A 126 -22.21 -1.49 -16.66
N PRO A 127 -23.04 -0.54 -17.11
CA PRO A 127 -22.55 0.76 -17.58
C PRO A 127 -21.78 1.52 -16.50
N GLU A 128 -22.21 1.50 -15.24
CA GLU A 128 -21.53 2.18 -14.13
C GLU A 128 -20.15 1.59 -13.85
N ILE A 129 -20.01 0.26 -13.91
CA ILE A 129 -18.72 -0.42 -13.70
C ILE A 129 -17.78 -0.14 -14.87
N LYS A 130 -18.30 -0.14 -16.09
CA LYS A 130 -17.54 0.26 -17.27
C LYS A 130 -17.01 1.69 -17.11
N TYR A 131 -17.85 2.64 -16.70
CA TYR A 131 -17.42 4.03 -16.44
C TYR A 131 -16.34 4.10 -15.36
N MET A 132 -16.52 3.39 -14.25
CA MET A 132 -15.54 3.33 -13.17
C MET A 132 -14.18 2.82 -13.67
N ILE A 133 -14.15 1.69 -14.37
CA ILE A 133 -12.93 1.11 -14.94
C ILE A 133 -12.23 2.09 -15.89
N TRP A 134 -13.01 2.82 -16.71
CA TRP A 134 -12.43 3.84 -17.57
C TRP A 134 -11.82 5.00 -16.79
N ASN A 135 -12.45 5.45 -15.70
CA ASN A 135 -11.90 6.49 -14.85
C ASN A 135 -10.56 6.06 -14.23
N ILE A 136 -10.52 4.86 -13.62
CA ILE A 136 -9.28 4.29 -13.05
C ILE A 136 -8.20 4.19 -14.14
N SER A 137 -8.55 3.69 -15.34
CA SER A 137 -7.58 3.60 -16.45
C SER A 137 -6.98 4.94 -16.89
N TYR A 138 -7.68 6.06 -16.66
CA TYR A 138 -7.13 7.39 -16.96
C TYR A 138 -6.17 7.88 -15.88
N ASP A 139 -6.35 7.45 -14.63
CA ASP A 139 -5.35 7.63 -13.58
C ASP A 139 -4.07 6.83 -13.91
N GLU A 140 -4.19 5.59 -14.37
CA GLU A 140 -3.00 4.80 -14.79
C GLU A 140 -2.25 5.41 -15.98
N ILE A 141 -2.99 6.00 -16.94
CA ILE A 141 -2.36 6.78 -18.02
C ILE A 141 -1.60 7.99 -17.46
N ARG A 142 -2.18 8.66 -16.47
CA ARG A 142 -1.53 9.80 -15.80
C ARG A 142 -0.27 9.32 -15.07
N HIS A 143 -0.33 8.22 -14.33
CA HIS A 143 0.80 7.63 -13.61
C HIS A 143 1.93 7.23 -14.57
N SER A 144 1.61 6.49 -15.64
CA SER A 144 2.58 6.11 -16.67
C SER A 144 3.31 7.32 -17.27
N ARG A 145 2.59 8.41 -17.56
CA ARG A 145 3.20 9.67 -18.08
C ARG A 145 4.06 10.38 -17.03
N GLN A 146 3.67 10.35 -15.77
CA GLN A 146 4.47 10.91 -14.69
C GLN A 146 5.77 10.12 -14.51
N PHE A 147 5.72 8.78 -14.49
CA PHE A 147 6.92 7.94 -14.46
C PHE A 147 7.81 8.15 -15.69
N GLU A 148 7.24 8.26 -16.90
CA GLU A 148 7.99 8.59 -18.11
C GLU A 148 8.78 9.89 -17.97
N ALA A 149 8.11 10.95 -17.50
CA ALA A 149 8.76 12.24 -17.27
C ALA A 149 9.85 12.18 -16.18
N MET A 150 9.67 11.36 -15.13
CA MET A 150 10.73 11.11 -14.15
C MET A 150 11.94 10.41 -14.78
N ILE A 151 11.72 9.36 -15.57
CA ILE A 151 12.77 8.61 -16.27
C ILE A 151 13.57 9.52 -17.20
N GLU A 152 12.89 10.35 -17.99
CA GLU A 152 13.51 11.31 -18.90
C GLU A 152 14.35 12.34 -18.15
N ALA A 153 13.83 12.89 -17.04
CA ALA A 153 14.55 13.84 -16.21
C ALA A 153 15.84 13.24 -15.61
N LEU A 154 15.78 12.01 -15.08
CA LEU A 154 16.96 11.31 -14.57
C LEU A 154 18.02 11.07 -15.65
N ARG A 155 17.59 10.69 -16.86
CA ARG A 155 18.51 10.52 -18.00
C ARG A 155 19.17 11.85 -18.39
N ALA A 156 18.37 12.91 -18.53
CA ALA A 156 18.88 14.23 -18.90
C ALA A 156 19.86 14.80 -17.84
N ALA A 157 19.63 14.49 -16.56
CA ALA A 157 20.49 14.88 -15.45
C ALA A 157 21.74 13.99 -15.28
N GLY A 158 21.92 12.95 -16.10
CA GLY A 158 23.03 12.00 -15.97
C GLY A 158 22.96 11.11 -14.71
N GLN A 159 21.76 10.91 -14.17
CA GLN A 159 21.49 10.18 -12.91
C GLN A 159 21.06 8.72 -13.14
N SER A 160 21.23 8.18 -14.36
CA SER A 160 20.80 6.81 -14.70
C SER A 160 21.55 5.71 -13.95
N GLU A 161 22.74 6.00 -13.42
CA GLU A 161 23.55 5.06 -12.65
C GLU A 161 23.37 5.20 -11.13
N ASP A 162 22.49 6.11 -10.67
CA ASP A 162 22.24 6.29 -9.25
C ASP A 162 21.61 5.03 -8.62
N LEU A 163 22.25 4.57 -7.56
CA LEU A 163 21.81 3.43 -6.78
C LEU A 163 20.71 3.82 -5.78
N CYS A 164 19.82 2.87 -5.52
CA CYS A 164 18.90 2.91 -4.40
C CYS A 164 19.65 2.91 -3.06
N PHE A 165 18.99 3.40 -2.01
CA PHE A 165 19.47 3.18 -0.65
C PHE A 165 19.60 1.70 -0.33
N SER A 166 20.58 1.37 0.50
CA SER A 166 20.87 0.01 0.97
C SER A 166 21.13 0.04 2.47
N SER A 167 20.71 -1.01 3.17
CA SER A 167 20.99 -1.18 4.60
C SER A 167 22.50 -1.16 4.87
N SER A 168 22.92 -0.33 5.83
CA SER A 168 24.30 -0.31 6.29
C SER A 168 24.69 -1.65 6.94
N PRO A 169 25.87 -2.24 6.64
CA PRO A 169 26.33 -3.45 7.31
C PRO A 169 26.40 -3.33 8.83
N VAL A 170 26.63 -2.10 9.34
CA VAL A 170 26.73 -1.82 10.78
C VAL A 170 25.37 -1.92 11.48
N ASN A 171 24.26 -1.86 10.73
CA ASN A 171 22.92 -1.96 11.29
C ASN A 171 22.41 -3.40 11.43
N LYS A 172 23.09 -4.37 10.81
CA LYS A 172 22.65 -5.76 10.71
C LYS A 172 22.30 -6.39 12.06
N ASP A 173 23.08 -6.08 13.10
CA ASP A 173 22.98 -6.70 14.42
C ASP A 173 22.44 -5.73 15.49
N LYS A 174 21.96 -4.56 15.10
CA LYS A 174 21.39 -3.56 16.03
C LYS A 174 19.96 -3.90 16.39
N GLU A 175 19.68 -4.09 17.68
CA GLU A 175 18.34 -4.45 18.15
C GLU A 175 17.31 -3.38 17.78
N GLU A 176 17.64 -2.11 17.94
CA GLU A 176 16.74 -1.00 17.62
C GLU A 176 16.37 -0.95 16.13
N ILE A 177 17.28 -1.37 15.23
CA ILE A 177 17.00 -1.42 13.79
C ILE A 177 16.12 -2.63 13.46
N ALA A 178 16.43 -3.80 14.04
CA ALA A 178 15.61 -5.00 13.85
C ALA A 178 14.17 -4.78 14.33
N LEU A 179 14.00 -4.12 15.49
CA LEU A 179 12.68 -3.76 16.01
C LEU A 179 11.97 -2.72 15.15
N LEU A 180 12.68 -1.74 14.58
CA LEU A 180 12.07 -0.75 13.70
C LEU A 180 11.57 -1.38 12.40
N HIS A 181 12.31 -2.33 11.82
CA HIS A 181 11.84 -3.14 10.70
C HIS A 181 10.59 -3.95 11.08
N GLN A 182 10.60 -4.60 12.25
CA GLN A 182 9.43 -5.34 12.74
C GLN A 182 8.19 -4.43 12.86
N ILE A 183 8.33 -3.24 13.47
CA ILE A 183 7.21 -2.30 13.59
C ILE A 183 6.75 -1.81 12.21
N THR A 184 7.69 -1.47 11.32
CA THR A 184 7.37 -1.07 9.94
C THR A 184 6.54 -2.13 9.23
N ARG A 185 6.87 -3.41 9.40
CA ARG A 185 6.08 -4.53 8.89
C ARG A 185 4.69 -4.61 9.53
N LEU A 186 4.60 -4.49 10.86
CA LEU A 186 3.33 -4.59 11.57
C LEU A 186 2.36 -3.47 11.17
N GLU A 187 2.87 -2.25 10.99
CA GLU A 187 2.10 -1.09 10.50
C GLU A 187 1.55 -1.34 9.10
N ASN A 188 2.38 -1.86 8.19
CA ASN A 188 1.95 -2.24 6.85
C ASN A 188 0.89 -3.37 6.89
N ASP A 189 1.07 -4.37 7.75
CA ASP A 189 0.14 -5.49 7.90
C ASP A 189 -1.23 -5.04 8.44
N ILE A 190 -1.25 -4.28 9.53
CA ILE A 190 -2.50 -3.83 10.13
C ILE A 190 -3.25 -2.84 9.24
N MET A 191 -2.54 -1.98 8.50
CA MET A 191 -3.13 -1.06 7.51
C MET A 191 -4.02 -1.83 6.51
N HIS A 192 -3.50 -2.93 5.97
CA HIS A 192 -4.19 -3.78 5.02
C HIS A 192 -5.33 -4.60 5.67
N HIS A 193 -5.16 -5.03 6.92
CA HIS A 193 -6.25 -5.61 7.70
C HIS A 193 -7.44 -4.65 7.82
N TYR A 194 -7.17 -3.40 8.24
CA TYR A 194 -8.19 -2.37 8.30
C TYR A 194 -8.85 -2.15 6.94
N LEU A 195 -8.06 -2.02 5.87
CA LEU A 195 -8.57 -1.77 4.53
C LEU A 195 -9.51 -2.89 4.04
N LYS A 196 -9.16 -4.16 4.31
CA LYS A 196 -10.05 -5.31 4.06
C LYS A 196 -11.37 -5.19 4.81
N HIS A 197 -11.35 -4.81 6.07
CA HIS A 197 -12.58 -4.66 6.86
C HIS A 197 -13.40 -3.42 6.45
N VAL A 198 -12.78 -2.36 5.94
CA VAL A 198 -13.50 -1.25 5.28
C VAL A 198 -14.28 -1.77 4.07
N ILE A 199 -13.64 -2.60 3.23
CA ILE A 199 -14.27 -3.21 2.05
C ILE A 199 -15.46 -4.10 2.46
N LEU A 200 -15.30 -4.93 3.49
CA LEU A 200 -16.37 -5.83 3.94
C LEU A 200 -17.55 -5.09 4.58
N PHE A 201 -17.28 -4.02 5.33
CA PHE A 201 -18.30 -3.28 6.06
C PHE A 201 -18.70 -1.98 5.36
N SER A 202 -18.54 -1.90 4.03
CA SER A 202 -18.77 -0.67 3.26
C SER A 202 -20.19 -0.12 3.37
N ASP A 203 -21.17 -0.96 3.72
CA ASP A 203 -22.57 -0.56 3.90
C ASP A 203 -22.85 0.01 5.30
N HIS A 204 -21.90 -0.10 6.24
CA HIS A 204 -21.97 0.48 7.58
C HIS A 204 -21.20 1.80 7.63
N GLN A 205 -21.88 2.92 7.36
CA GLN A 205 -21.22 4.23 7.20
C GLN A 205 -20.29 4.63 8.37
N ASP A 206 -20.74 4.53 9.63
CA ASP A 206 -19.89 4.91 10.79
C ASP A 206 -18.71 3.95 10.99
N LEU A 207 -18.95 2.63 10.88
CA LEU A 207 -17.89 1.63 11.09
C LEU A 207 -16.83 1.72 9.99
N SER A 208 -17.23 1.71 8.72
CA SER A 208 -16.30 1.80 7.59
C SER A 208 -15.45 3.07 7.64
N GLN A 209 -16.02 4.23 7.97
CA GLN A 209 -15.26 5.47 8.10
C GLN A 209 -14.23 5.42 9.24
N ARG A 210 -14.57 4.83 10.39
CA ARG A 210 -13.62 4.65 11.51
C ARG A 210 -12.48 3.72 11.14
N LEU A 211 -12.80 2.57 10.55
CA LEU A 211 -11.80 1.60 10.10
C LEU A 211 -10.90 2.21 9.02
N PHE A 212 -11.45 3.02 8.13
CA PHE A 212 -10.69 3.68 7.08
C PHE A 212 -9.74 4.76 7.63
N LYS A 213 -10.19 5.54 8.62
CA LYS A 213 -9.31 6.48 9.34
C LYS A 213 -8.11 5.75 9.94
N ASN A 214 -8.33 4.64 10.64
CA ASN A 214 -7.25 3.87 11.25
C ASN A 214 -6.30 3.28 10.19
N SER A 215 -6.82 2.77 9.07
CA SER A 215 -6.00 2.32 7.93
C SER A 215 -5.05 3.43 7.46
N ILE A 216 -5.57 4.65 7.26
CA ILE A 216 -4.74 5.81 6.85
C ILE A 216 -3.71 6.17 7.92
N ASP A 217 -4.06 6.10 9.21
CA ASP A 217 -3.12 6.42 10.29
C ASP A 217 -1.95 5.41 10.30
N HIS A 218 -2.20 4.12 10.15
CA HIS A 218 -1.13 3.11 10.02
C HIS A 218 -0.30 3.28 8.75
N MET A 219 -0.91 3.67 7.62
CA MET A 219 -0.18 4.04 6.41
C MET A 219 0.83 5.17 6.69
N ARG A 220 0.41 6.20 7.44
CA ARG A 220 1.27 7.32 7.82
C ARG A 220 2.38 6.90 8.78
N HIS A 221 2.10 5.98 9.69
CA HIS A 221 3.12 5.43 10.58
C HIS A 221 4.15 4.63 9.79
N TRP A 222 3.69 3.79 8.86
CA TRP A 222 4.55 3.03 7.95
C TRP A 222 5.46 3.95 7.10
N ASP A 223 4.89 5.00 6.50
CA ASP A 223 5.62 6.06 5.79
C ASP A 223 6.71 6.71 6.67
N LYS A 224 6.34 7.15 7.87
CA LYS A 224 7.27 7.81 8.80
C LYS A 224 8.35 6.88 9.32
N ASN A 225 8.02 5.63 9.65
CA ASN A 225 8.98 4.62 10.09
C ASN A 225 9.99 4.31 8.98
N SER A 226 9.54 4.25 7.72
CA SER A 226 10.42 4.15 6.55
C SER A 226 11.36 5.34 6.44
N GLY A 227 10.88 6.55 6.76
CA GLY A 227 11.71 7.75 6.87
C GLY A 227 12.76 7.68 7.98
N ILE A 228 12.40 7.11 9.14
CA ILE A 228 13.34 6.88 10.25
C ILE A 228 14.43 5.88 9.84
N LEU A 229 14.08 4.79 9.16
CA LEU A 229 15.06 3.83 8.62
C LEU A 229 16.10 4.53 7.74
N VAL A 230 15.65 5.38 6.80
CA VAL A 230 16.56 6.16 5.95
C VAL A 230 17.48 7.08 6.76
N LYS A 231 16.95 7.78 7.78
CA LYS A 231 17.75 8.63 8.68
C LYS A 231 18.81 7.83 9.45
N LEU A 232 18.55 6.55 9.69
CA LEU A 232 19.46 5.62 10.37
C LEU A 232 20.39 4.87 9.41
N ASN A 233 20.50 5.32 8.15
CA ASN A 233 21.27 4.65 7.08
C ASN A 233 20.80 3.21 6.81
N ASP A 234 19.49 3.01 6.85
CA ASP A 234 18.81 1.79 6.49
C ASP A 234 17.73 2.05 5.42
N VAL A 235 17.04 1.01 4.97
CA VAL A 235 15.99 1.13 3.96
C VAL A 235 14.90 0.11 4.24
N ILE A 236 13.64 0.48 4.01
CA ILE A 236 12.50 -0.43 4.11
C ILE A 236 12.78 -1.76 3.39
N GLN A 237 12.38 -2.87 4.01
CA GLN A 237 12.51 -4.21 3.44
C GLN A 237 11.29 -4.57 2.59
N ILE A 238 11.51 -5.38 1.56
CA ILE A 238 10.44 -6.16 0.95
C ILE A 238 10.32 -7.45 1.77
N GLU A 239 9.16 -7.67 2.37
CA GLU A 239 8.94 -8.85 3.19
C GLU A 239 9.09 -10.14 2.40
N GLN A 240 9.74 -11.15 3.00
CA GLN A 240 10.01 -12.45 2.38
C GLN A 240 10.79 -12.37 1.06
N ALA A 241 11.50 -11.27 0.81
CA ALA A 241 12.24 -11.12 -0.43
C ALA A 241 13.48 -12.00 -0.50
N HIS A 242 13.77 -12.51 -1.70
CA HIS A 242 15.05 -13.07 -2.05
C HIS A 242 15.81 -12.07 -2.93
N ARG A 243 17.13 -12.00 -2.73
CA ARG A 243 18.01 -11.17 -3.55
C ARG A 243 18.79 -12.05 -4.52
N ASP A 244 18.71 -11.73 -5.81
CA ASP A 244 19.45 -12.47 -6.85
C ASP A 244 20.92 -12.03 -6.94
N ASN A 245 21.68 -12.67 -7.84
CA ASN A 245 23.10 -12.37 -8.06
C ASN A 245 23.36 -10.99 -8.69
N LYS A 246 22.32 -10.31 -9.20
CA LYS A 246 22.38 -8.94 -9.71
C LYS A 246 21.95 -7.91 -8.66
N GLY A 247 21.59 -8.38 -7.46
CA GLY A 247 21.15 -7.52 -6.36
C GLY A 247 19.67 -7.13 -6.43
N VAL A 248 18.89 -7.71 -7.36
CA VAL A 248 17.45 -7.48 -7.48
C VAL A 248 16.74 -8.23 -6.37
N GLU A 249 15.88 -7.54 -5.63
CA GLU A 249 15.04 -8.12 -4.58
C GLU A 249 13.67 -8.45 -5.13
N LYS A 250 13.16 -9.63 -4.80
CA LYS A 250 11.86 -10.10 -5.28
C LYS A 250 11.08 -10.83 -4.20
N SER A 251 9.79 -10.57 -4.10
CA SER A 251 8.89 -11.32 -3.23
C SER A 251 7.59 -11.67 -3.94
N LEU A 252 7.21 -12.94 -3.89
CA LEU A 252 5.91 -13.44 -4.37
C LEU A 252 4.83 -13.38 -3.28
N GLN A 253 5.24 -13.16 -2.03
CA GLN A 253 4.36 -13.10 -0.87
C GLN A 253 4.81 -11.98 0.07
N PRO A 254 4.87 -10.73 -0.42
CA PRO A 254 5.27 -9.61 0.41
C PRO A 254 4.22 -9.31 1.48
N MET A 255 2.99 -9.78 1.32
CA MET A 255 1.91 -9.66 2.27
C MET A 255 1.12 -10.97 2.38
N PRO A 256 0.34 -11.18 3.46
CA PRO A 256 -0.59 -12.29 3.54
C PRO A 256 -1.62 -12.23 2.41
N ALA A 257 -1.94 -13.37 1.81
CA ALA A 257 -3.03 -13.46 0.83
C ALA A 257 -4.42 -13.58 1.47
N GLU A 258 -4.46 -13.81 2.79
CA GLU A 258 -5.69 -14.05 3.56
C GLU A 258 -5.71 -13.16 4.80
N TYR A 259 -6.81 -12.42 4.97
CA TYR A 259 -7.03 -11.50 6.08
C TYR A 259 -8.26 -11.96 6.88
N PRO A 260 -8.10 -12.63 8.03
CA PRO A 260 -9.23 -13.15 8.79
C PRO A 260 -10.17 -12.05 9.32
N GLY A 261 -11.38 -12.46 9.73
CA GLY A 261 -12.42 -11.59 10.26
C GLY A 261 -13.51 -11.33 9.22
N GLU A 262 -14.44 -12.28 9.10
CA GLU A 262 -15.50 -12.29 8.08
C GLU A 262 -16.78 -11.60 8.53
N ASN A 263 -16.94 -11.41 9.84
CA ASN A 263 -18.07 -10.70 10.44
C ASN A 263 -17.56 -9.60 11.37
N ARG A 264 -18.48 -8.75 11.82
CA ARG A 264 -18.13 -7.55 12.59
C ARG A 264 -17.39 -7.87 13.88
N LEU A 265 -17.86 -8.85 14.67
CA LEU A 265 -17.18 -9.26 15.90
C LEU A 265 -15.76 -9.75 15.65
N SER A 266 -15.60 -10.76 14.78
CA SER A 266 -14.28 -11.36 14.51
C SER A 266 -13.29 -10.35 13.91
N ALA A 267 -13.76 -9.43 13.06
CA ALA A 267 -12.93 -8.35 12.54
C ALA A 267 -12.40 -7.45 13.65
N LEU A 268 -13.27 -6.97 14.55
CA LEU A 268 -12.87 -6.08 15.64
C LEU A 268 -11.95 -6.78 16.66
N GLU A 269 -12.18 -8.06 16.96
CA GLU A 269 -11.29 -8.85 17.84
C GLU A 269 -9.89 -9.02 17.25
N ILE A 270 -9.79 -9.29 15.95
CA ILE A 270 -8.51 -9.42 15.24
C ILE A 270 -7.76 -8.09 15.20
N LEU A 271 -8.47 -7.00 14.86
CA LEU A 271 -7.87 -5.67 14.83
C LEU A 271 -7.36 -5.28 16.22
N LEU A 272 -8.15 -5.50 17.28
CA LEU A 272 -7.72 -5.20 18.65
C LEU A 272 -6.45 -5.96 19.05
N LYS A 273 -6.38 -7.25 18.70
CA LYS A 273 -5.19 -8.07 18.98
C LYS A 273 -3.95 -7.54 18.25
N LYS A 274 -4.10 -7.08 17.00
CA LYS A 274 -2.99 -6.53 16.20
C LYS A 274 -2.52 -5.17 16.72
N GLU A 275 -3.45 -4.30 17.11
CA GLU A 275 -3.11 -3.03 17.78
C GLU A 275 -2.30 -3.27 19.05
N GLN A 276 -2.73 -4.23 19.87
CA GLN A 276 -1.99 -4.61 21.08
C GLN A 276 -0.60 -5.17 20.78
N GLU A 277 -0.38 -5.80 19.62
CA GLU A 277 0.94 -6.25 19.17
C GLU A 277 1.83 -5.06 18.78
N ILE A 278 1.31 -4.12 18.01
CA ILE A 278 2.01 -2.90 17.59
C ILE A 278 2.41 -2.05 18.80
N ILE A 279 1.48 -1.81 19.73
CA ILE A 279 1.76 -1.05 20.96
C ILE A 279 2.90 -1.69 21.76
N ARG A 280 2.87 -3.02 21.95
CA ARG A 280 3.95 -3.73 22.66
C ARG A 280 5.29 -3.58 21.94
N ALA A 281 5.29 -3.57 20.61
CA ALA A 281 6.49 -3.36 19.82
C ALA A 281 7.03 -1.91 19.98
N TYR A 282 6.17 -0.90 19.92
CA TYR A 282 6.55 0.49 20.19
C TYR A 282 7.06 0.70 21.62
N GLU A 283 6.38 0.15 22.62
CA GLU A 283 6.81 0.21 24.03
C GLU A 283 8.19 -0.43 24.22
N LYS A 284 8.52 -1.48 23.45
CA LYS A 284 9.82 -2.12 23.46
C LYS A 284 10.91 -1.27 22.80
N ILE A 285 10.63 -0.64 21.66
CA ILE A 285 11.66 0.07 20.88
C ILE A 285 11.97 1.47 21.43
N ILE A 286 10.96 2.19 21.94
CA ILE A 286 11.10 3.60 22.35
C ILE A 286 12.22 3.82 23.37
N PRO A 287 12.42 2.96 24.40
CA PRO A 287 13.51 3.11 25.35
C PRO A 287 14.92 2.97 24.76
N LEU A 288 15.05 2.36 23.57
CA LEU A 288 16.34 2.15 22.91
C LEU A 288 16.86 3.40 22.18
N PHE A 289 15.99 4.36 21.91
CA PHE A 289 16.37 5.62 21.28
C PHE A 289 16.66 6.71 22.31
N PRO A 290 17.72 7.52 22.11
CA PRO A 290 17.95 8.72 22.93
C PRO A 290 16.85 9.75 22.70
N GLU A 291 16.73 10.71 23.63
CA GLU A 291 15.82 11.85 23.44
C GLU A 291 16.12 12.61 22.14
N GLY A 292 15.06 13.01 21.44
CA GLY A 292 15.13 13.70 20.16
C GLY A 292 14.06 13.25 19.18
N GLU A 293 14.14 13.77 17.95
CA GLU A 293 13.09 13.66 16.92
C GLU A 293 12.60 12.23 16.68
N ILE A 294 13.50 11.23 16.63
CA ILE A 294 13.11 9.83 16.37
C ILE A 294 12.27 9.29 17.53
N LYS A 295 12.70 9.51 18.77
CA LYS A 295 11.97 9.02 19.95
C LYS A 295 10.61 9.71 20.08
N GLU A 296 10.57 11.02 19.86
CA GLU A 296 9.33 11.80 19.85
C GLU A 296 8.35 11.27 18.78
N GLN A 297 8.84 10.98 17.57
CA GLN A 297 8.00 10.44 16.50
C GLN A 297 7.42 9.06 16.85
N LEU A 298 8.22 8.16 17.42
CA LEU A 298 7.78 6.84 17.86
C LEU A 298 6.77 6.93 19.03
N GLN A 299 6.96 7.88 19.95
CA GLN A 299 6.00 8.14 21.03
C GLN A 299 4.66 8.67 20.52
N ILE A 300 4.67 9.51 19.48
CA ILE A 300 3.45 9.99 18.84
C ILE A 300 2.68 8.83 18.20
N HIS A 301 3.37 7.93 17.48
CA HIS A 301 2.73 6.75 16.90
C HIS A 301 2.07 5.89 17.98
N LEU A 302 2.82 5.55 19.04
CA LEU A 302 2.29 4.82 20.19
C LEU A 302 1.05 5.48 20.82
N ALA A 303 1.02 6.81 20.91
CA ALA A 303 -0.13 7.53 21.45
C ALA A 303 -1.37 7.42 20.53
N LEU A 304 -1.17 7.45 19.21
CA LEU A 304 -2.23 7.30 18.21
C LEU A 304 -2.78 5.86 18.19
N ASP A 305 -1.92 4.84 18.27
CA ASP A 305 -2.36 3.43 18.32
C ASP A 305 -3.19 3.14 19.60
N ARG A 306 -2.87 3.83 20.71
CA ARG A 306 -3.69 3.76 21.93
C ARG A 306 -5.09 4.36 21.76
N GLU A 307 -5.24 5.39 20.93
CA GLU A 307 -6.57 5.92 20.55
C GLU A 307 -7.37 4.88 19.77
N HIS A 308 -6.70 4.10 18.90
CA HIS A 308 -7.32 3.02 18.14
C HIS A 308 -7.84 1.91 19.07
N ILE A 309 -7.04 1.45 20.03
CA ILE A 309 -7.49 0.49 21.06
C ILE A 309 -8.74 0.99 21.78
N PHE A 310 -8.71 2.22 22.30
CA PHE A 310 -9.85 2.78 23.03
C PHE A 310 -11.13 2.71 22.20
N THR A 311 -11.04 3.04 20.91
CA THR A 311 -12.19 3.01 20.00
C THR A 311 -12.64 1.58 19.68
N LEU A 312 -11.71 0.64 19.44
CA LEU A 312 -12.04 -0.76 19.18
C LEU A 312 -12.71 -1.45 20.37
N GLU A 313 -12.21 -1.21 21.59
CA GLU A 313 -12.82 -1.72 22.82
C GLU A 313 -14.24 -1.20 22.99
N ALA A 314 -14.48 0.09 22.71
CA ALA A 314 -15.81 0.67 22.73
C ALA A 314 -16.74 0.03 21.68
N LEU A 315 -16.24 -0.24 20.47
CA LEU A 315 -17.00 -0.91 19.41
C LEU A 315 -17.36 -2.36 19.79
N LEU A 316 -16.44 -3.12 20.38
CA LEU A 316 -16.69 -4.47 20.88
C LEU A 316 -17.71 -4.48 22.02
N ASN A 317 -17.58 -3.56 22.98
CA ASN A 317 -18.57 -3.42 24.06
C ASN A 317 -19.96 -3.07 23.53
N ASN A 318 -20.05 -2.28 22.46
CA ASN A 318 -21.34 -1.97 21.83
C ASN A 318 -21.98 -3.19 21.16
N LEU A 319 -21.22 -4.13 20.62
CA LEU A 319 -21.76 -5.38 20.08
C LEU A 319 -22.44 -6.24 21.16
N GLN A 320 -21.93 -6.20 22.39
CA GLN A 320 -22.56 -6.89 23.52
C GLN A 320 -23.88 -6.21 23.94
N ARG A 321 -23.98 -4.89 23.76
CA ARG A 321 -25.18 -4.09 24.08
C ARG A 321 -26.27 -4.22 23.00
N PHE A 322 -25.86 -4.40 21.75
CA PHE A 322 -26.74 -4.45 20.57
C PHE A 322 -26.42 -5.68 19.71
N PRO A 323 -26.73 -6.90 20.20
CA PRO A 323 -26.38 -8.15 19.52
C PRO A 323 -27.02 -8.32 18.14
N GLU A 324 -28.09 -7.58 17.84
CA GLU A 324 -28.76 -7.54 16.54
C GLU A 324 -27.92 -6.91 15.42
N ILE A 325 -26.81 -6.24 15.77
CA ILE A 325 -25.92 -5.53 14.83
C ILE A 325 -24.75 -6.43 14.37
N ASN A 326 -24.57 -7.61 14.98
CA ASN A 326 -23.43 -8.49 14.71
C ASN A 326 -23.56 -9.30 13.42
#